data_AF-A0A382D8Z5-F1
#
_entry.id   AF-A0A382D8Z5-F1
#
_cell.length_a   1.000
_cell.length_b   1.000
_cell.length_c   1.000
_cell.angle_alpha   90.00
_cell.angle_beta   90.00
_cell.angle_gamma   90.00
#
_symmetry.space_group_name_H-M   'P 1'
#
loop_
_entity.id
_entity.type
_entity.pdbx_description
1 polymer ?
#
loop_
_entity_poly.entity_id
_entity_poly.type
_entity_poly.pdbx_seq_one_letter_code
_entity_poly.pdbx_strand_id
1 'polypeptide(L)'
;MQQFFKLLIFFSFLFSQVHVNTNLFDQYKDVPVLGGNLKPSLQPPWDQEDFLESLSILEPQTLRWPGAEASNYFDWNKGTLMPCYKWTGASHPWDHIDNVNCGQQNDLCAADTEVQFPRSIQSELMAGTMKSANYVQNHASDYINALQTLGTTHNEPLIPFFVLNVLSPEYFDPDFVEFDSNCVLIDPEPVNTIGQQLDSIADLTAGMDEIFIQLSNEPWHNQTYKDAIWPNASAYFESMISIAESIDLHPGLQHAKVGLFADVHSPDIEDDGCGSGNYDTLRCTWNDSMHIVLSNNNAYELFDAFSIHKYTGLKNMQIPLNLNDDCEPIDDVWDSLRTDTLISSYTDCQMSYLIKWMIITRDQLFDIFAGGGGYDGLYESIFGSHSEKDLWMTEYDIMLDSEDFAFNKDYSNGWAHALYNLYTTMKYMTEVPNLKVLIQNNAVGYSGGYRLIDTYSYVDDVNGTNNSKYHGYWQNGLEFRHLVSNSFLGLSPKGETMRLLNQLAWRNNDVAEIHFNPSQVDSTEVRGYDDNSYYAKDLYGWAFDQGDFLFMNISNDTLSIVLEAD
;
A
#
# COMPACT_ATOMS: atom_id res chain seq x y z
N MET A 1 -26.53 -37.44 61.16
CA MET A 1 -27.34 -37.31 59.94
C MET A 1 -27.41 -35.83 59.61
N GLN A 2 -26.77 -35.45 58.50
CA GLN A 2 -26.81 -34.15 57.79
C GLN A 2 -26.30 -32.88 58.51
N GLN A 3 -24.99 -32.65 58.32
CA GLN A 3 -24.45 -31.33 58.00
C GLN A 3 -25.15 -30.80 56.73
N PHE A 4 -25.66 -29.58 56.78
CA PHE A 4 -25.91 -28.77 55.58
C PHE A 4 -24.78 -27.74 55.49
N PHE A 5 -23.69 -28.13 54.82
CA PHE A 5 -22.78 -27.17 54.21
C PHE A 5 -23.58 -26.49 53.09
N LYS A 6 -23.84 -25.20 53.21
CA LYS A 6 -24.24 -24.37 52.07
C LYS A 6 -23.03 -24.31 51.14
N LEU A 7 -23.08 -25.12 50.10
CA LEU A 7 -22.19 -25.08 48.95
C LEU A 7 -22.42 -23.73 48.26
N LEU A 8 -21.53 -22.77 48.51
CA LEU A 8 -21.36 -21.60 47.64
C LEU A 8 -20.62 -22.13 46.41
N ILE A 9 -21.36 -22.42 45.34
CA ILE A 9 -20.76 -22.71 44.04
C ILE A 9 -20.33 -21.35 43.49
N PHE A 10 -19.07 -20.98 43.71
CA PHE A 10 -18.40 -20.06 42.80
C PHE A 10 -18.30 -20.82 41.48
N PHE A 11 -19.19 -20.51 40.52
CA PHE A 11 -18.79 -20.58 39.13
C PHE A 11 -17.83 -19.40 38.92
N SER A 12 -16.60 -19.55 39.42
CA SER A 12 -15.47 -18.88 38.80
C SER A 12 -15.36 -19.55 37.44
N PHE A 13 -16.06 -19.00 36.44
CA PHE A 13 -15.44 -19.02 35.14
C PHE A 13 -14.11 -18.30 35.34
N LEU A 14 -13.04 -19.09 35.42
CA LEU A 14 -11.67 -18.61 35.48
C LEU A 14 -11.37 -18.03 34.10
N PHE A 15 -12.00 -16.92 33.76
CA PHE A 15 -11.54 -16.10 32.67
C PHE A 15 -10.27 -15.42 33.17
N SER A 16 -9.18 -15.53 32.42
CA SER A 16 -8.00 -14.72 32.67
C SER A 16 -8.42 -13.25 32.58
N GLN A 17 -8.24 -12.52 33.67
CA GLN A 17 -8.64 -11.12 33.79
C GLN A 17 -7.40 -10.24 33.57
N VAL A 18 -7.44 -9.41 32.53
CA VAL A 18 -6.38 -8.45 32.24
C VAL A 18 -6.85 -7.07 32.70
N HIS A 19 -6.05 -6.44 33.56
CA HIS A 19 -6.35 -5.10 34.06
C HIS A 19 -5.58 -4.07 33.23
N VAL A 20 -6.29 -3.06 32.73
CA VAL A 20 -5.68 -1.95 32.00
C VAL A 20 -5.58 -0.76 32.93
N ASN A 21 -4.34 -0.35 33.22
CA ASN A 21 -4.03 0.85 33.99
C ASN A 21 -3.55 1.94 33.03
N THR A 22 -4.10 3.15 33.13
CA THR A 22 -3.74 4.28 32.27
C THR A 22 -2.27 4.72 32.39
N ASN A 23 -1.60 4.37 33.49
CA ASN A 23 -0.15 4.57 33.65
C ASN A 23 0.69 3.63 32.76
N LEU A 24 0.06 2.68 32.08
CA LEU A 24 0.70 1.75 31.14
C LEU A 24 0.55 2.20 29.68
N PHE A 25 0.00 3.39 29.44
CA PHE A 25 -0.07 3.94 28.10
C PHE A 25 1.26 4.59 27.76
N ASP A 26 1.71 4.37 26.53
CA ASP A 26 2.79 5.13 25.96
C ASP A 26 2.40 6.60 25.76
N GLN A 27 3.35 7.39 25.29
CA GLN A 27 3.05 8.73 24.83
C GLN A 27 2.08 8.66 23.64
N TYR A 28 1.00 9.44 23.74
CA TYR A 28 0.07 9.65 22.64
C TYR A 28 0.78 10.29 21.44
N LYS A 29 0.52 9.72 20.26
CA LYS A 29 1.02 10.19 18.96
C LYS A 29 -0.15 10.48 18.05
N ASP A 30 0.02 11.47 17.16
CA ASP A 30 -0.99 11.85 16.18
C ASP A 30 -1.43 10.64 15.34
N VAL A 31 -2.74 10.53 15.12
CA VAL A 31 -3.33 9.58 14.19
C VAL A 31 -3.11 10.09 12.76
N PRO A 32 -2.40 9.34 11.89
CA PRO A 32 -2.21 9.74 10.50
C PRO A 32 -3.52 9.71 9.71
N VAL A 33 -3.53 10.43 8.59
CA VAL A 33 -4.59 10.31 7.58
C VAL A 33 -4.53 8.90 6.98
N LEU A 34 -5.62 8.14 7.14
CA LEU A 34 -5.73 6.78 6.65
C LEU A 34 -6.41 6.72 5.28
N GLY A 35 -5.88 5.87 4.39
CA GLY A 35 -6.42 5.76 3.03
C GLY A 35 -6.06 4.47 2.32
N GLY A 36 -6.50 4.40 1.05
CA GLY A 36 -6.21 3.29 0.15
C GLY A 36 -5.67 3.77 -1.20
N ASN A 37 -4.84 2.94 -1.82
CA ASN A 37 -4.23 3.21 -3.13
C ASN A 37 -5.16 2.79 -4.28
N LEU A 38 -5.41 3.65 -5.27
CA LEU A 38 -6.27 3.33 -6.43
C LEU A 38 -5.45 3.25 -7.71
N LYS A 39 -5.11 2.03 -8.13
CA LYS A 39 -4.39 1.78 -9.37
C LYS A 39 -5.29 2.04 -10.60
N PRO A 40 -5.00 3.03 -11.46
CA PRO A 40 -5.89 3.43 -12.56
C PRO A 40 -6.24 2.30 -13.53
N SER A 41 -5.30 1.39 -13.81
CA SER A 41 -5.52 0.27 -14.72
C SER A 41 -6.47 -0.79 -14.17
N LEU A 42 -6.69 -0.81 -12.85
CA LEU A 42 -7.51 -1.78 -12.14
C LEU A 42 -8.69 -1.14 -11.39
N GLN A 43 -8.85 0.17 -11.51
CA GLN A 43 -9.89 0.91 -10.82
C GLN A 43 -11.23 0.72 -11.52
N PRO A 44 -12.33 0.49 -10.77
CA PRO A 44 -13.68 0.52 -11.31
C PRO A 44 -14.10 1.91 -11.80
N PRO A 45 -15.07 1.99 -12.73
CA PRO A 45 -15.78 3.23 -13.03
C PRO A 45 -16.36 3.88 -11.78
N TRP A 46 -16.32 5.22 -11.71
CA TRP A 46 -16.86 5.97 -10.58
C TRP A 46 -18.39 5.98 -10.54
N ASP A 47 -19.09 5.52 -11.60
CA ASP A 47 -20.53 5.31 -11.59
C ASP A 47 -20.96 3.91 -11.12
N GLN A 48 -20.01 3.06 -10.74
CA GLN A 48 -20.29 1.71 -10.28
C GLN A 48 -20.78 1.72 -8.80
N GLU A 49 -22.09 1.52 -8.61
CA GLU A 49 -22.76 1.69 -7.31
C GLU A 49 -22.20 0.82 -6.18
N ASP A 50 -21.97 -0.48 -6.42
CA ASP A 50 -21.46 -1.41 -5.41
C ASP A 50 -20.00 -1.11 -4.98
N PHE A 51 -19.20 -0.57 -5.89
CA PHE A 51 -17.86 -0.05 -5.58
C PHE A 51 -17.95 1.17 -4.66
N LEU A 52 -18.78 2.16 -5.00
CA LEU A 52 -18.96 3.36 -4.19
C LEU A 52 -19.57 3.05 -2.81
N GLU A 53 -20.52 2.11 -2.74
CA GLU A 53 -21.07 1.62 -1.48
C GLU A 53 -19.96 0.99 -0.62
N SER A 54 -19.11 0.17 -1.21
CA SER A 54 -18.00 -0.47 -0.50
C SER A 54 -16.95 0.53 -0.02
N LEU A 55 -16.64 1.57 -0.80
CA LEU A 55 -15.80 2.69 -0.37
C LEU A 55 -16.44 3.48 0.77
N SER A 56 -17.76 3.72 0.71
CA SER A 56 -18.49 4.40 1.78
C SER A 56 -18.49 3.57 3.07
N ILE A 57 -18.57 2.25 2.99
CA ILE A 57 -18.46 1.36 4.15
C ILE A 57 -17.03 1.35 4.71
N LEU A 58 -16.00 1.45 3.85
CA LEU A 58 -14.60 1.50 4.28
C LEU A 58 -14.26 2.79 5.05
N GLU A 59 -14.98 3.90 4.78
CA GLU A 59 -14.81 5.22 5.41
C GLU A 59 -13.38 5.83 5.32
N PRO A 60 -12.66 5.75 4.18
CA PRO A 60 -11.30 6.31 4.10
C PRO A 60 -11.28 7.83 4.30
N GLN A 61 -10.20 8.38 4.88
CA GLN A 61 -9.98 9.83 4.97
C GLN A 61 -9.36 10.39 3.69
N THR A 62 -8.67 9.53 2.93
CA THR A 62 -8.09 9.88 1.62
C THR A 62 -8.01 8.65 0.70
N LEU A 63 -7.92 8.91 -0.60
CA LEU A 63 -7.67 7.89 -1.62
C LEU A 63 -6.53 8.37 -2.51
N ARG A 64 -5.42 7.63 -2.57
CA ARG A 64 -4.28 7.99 -3.40
C ARG A 64 -4.56 7.65 -4.87
N TRP A 65 -4.58 8.68 -5.73
CA TRP A 65 -5.00 8.55 -7.14
C TRP A 65 -4.27 9.55 -8.06
N PRO A 66 -3.86 9.19 -9.28
CA PRO A 66 -3.67 7.83 -9.74
C PRO A 66 -2.65 7.11 -8.86
N GLY A 67 -2.95 5.90 -8.41
CA GLY A 67 -2.08 5.13 -7.52
C GLY A 67 -1.19 4.10 -8.23
N ALA A 68 -0.29 3.51 -7.46
CA ALA A 68 0.61 2.42 -7.86
C ALA A 68 1.55 2.79 -9.01
N GLU A 69 2.24 1.79 -9.57
CA GLU A 69 3.21 1.98 -10.64
C GLU A 69 2.59 2.55 -11.93
N ALA A 70 1.28 2.33 -12.12
CA ALA A 70 0.51 2.85 -13.24
C ALA A 70 0.39 4.39 -13.24
N SER A 71 0.56 5.04 -12.09
CA SER A 71 0.59 6.52 -12.00
C SER A 71 1.69 7.15 -12.87
N ASN A 72 2.84 6.50 -13.00
CA ASN A 72 3.94 6.92 -13.87
C ASN A 72 3.59 6.90 -15.37
N TYR A 73 2.46 6.30 -15.73
CA TYR A 73 1.99 6.16 -17.11
C TYR A 73 0.62 6.79 -17.31
N PHE A 74 0.12 7.51 -16.31
CA PHE A 74 -1.23 8.02 -16.33
C PHE A 74 -1.33 9.28 -17.20
N ASP A 75 -2.34 9.29 -18.05
CA ASP A 75 -2.71 10.40 -18.92
C ASP A 75 -3.84 11.17 -18.25
N TRP A 76 -3.49 12.29 -17.63
CA TRP A 76 -4.43 13.19 -16.97
C TRP A 76 -5.38 13.88 -17.95
N ASN A 77 -4.97 14.05 -19.21
CA ASN A 77 -5.80 14.65 -20.23
C ASN A 77 -6.92 13.70 -20.67
N LYS A 78 -6.60 12.41 -20.87
CA LYS A 78 -7.57 11.41 -21.35
C LYS A 78 -8.22 10.57 -20.25
N GLY A 79 -7.73 10.63 -19.01
CA GLY A 79 -8.23 9.79 -17.92
C GLY A 79 -8.00 8.30 -18.21
N THR A 80 -6.79 7.94 -18.61
CA THR A 80 -6.39 6.57 -18.96
C THR A 80 -4.87 6.46 -18.87
N LEU A 81 -4.26 5.41 -19.40
CA LEU A 81 -2.80 5.35 -19.57
C LEU A 81 -2.41 6.10 -20.86
N MET A 82 -1.20 6.69 -20.91
CA MET A 82 -0.67 7.43 -22.07
C MET A 82 -0.66 6.61 -23.38
N PRO A 83 -0.22 7.15 -24.52
CA PRO A 83 -0.04 6.32 -25.71
C PRO A 83 1.09 5.31 -25.54
N CYS A 84 0.93 4.13 -26.16
CA CYS A 84 1.83 3.01 -25.93
C CYS A 84 3.28 3.21 -26.41
N TYR A 85 3.52 4.14 -27.34
CA TYR A 85 4.88 4.54 -27.72
C TYR A 85 5.67 5.19 -26.58
N LYS A 86 5.00 5.70 -25.54
CA LYS A 86 5.66 6.32 -24.39
C LYS A 86 6.31 5.32 -23.44
N TRP A 87 6.04 4.02 -23.60
CA TRP A 87 6.53 2.99 -22.69
C TRP A 87 7.04 1.72 -23.39
N THR A 88 7.48 1.83 -24.65
CA THR A 88 8.02 0.71 -25.43
C THR A 88 9.18 0.01 -24.71
N GLY A 89 9.18 -1.32 -24.64
CA GLY A 89 10.24 -2.12 -24.04
C GLY A 89 9.79 -2.94 -22.81
N ALA A 90 10.66 -3.12 -21.83
CA ALA A 90 10.39 -3.89 -20.59
C ALA A 90 9.57 -3.11 -19.53
N SER A 91 9.06 -1.95 -19.91
CA SER A 91 8.47 -0.93 -19.03
C SER A 91 7.00 -0.71 -19.34
N HIS A 92 6.24 -1.78 -19.56
CA HIS A 92 4.81 -1.66 -19.82
C HIS A 92 4.00 -1.84 -18.52
N PRO A 93 2.81 -1.23 -18.41
CA PRO A 93 1.83 -1.64 -17.40
C PRO A 93 1.49 -3.11 -17.62
N TRP A 94 1.92 -3.99 -16.70
CA TRP A 94 1.80 -5.45 -16.82
C TRP A 94 0.35 -5.91 -17.05
N ASP A 95 -0.59 -5.16 -16.51
CA ASP A 95 -2.03 -5.46 -16.56
C ASP A 95 -2.75 -4.89 -17.79
N HIS A 96 -2.04 -4.26 -18.73
CA HIS A 96 -2.66 -3.71 -19.94
C HIS A 96 -2.87 -4.78 -21.02
N ILE A 97 -4.07 -4.80 -21.62
CA ILE A 97 -4.50 -5.84 -22.58
C ILE A 97 -3.62 -5.94 -23.85
N ASP A 98 -2.99 -4.83 -24.23
CA ASP A 98 -2.11 -4.74 -25.41
C ASP A 98 -0.61 -4.80 -25.09
N ASN A 99 -0.21 -5.32 -23.93
CA ASN A 99 1.21 -5.43 -23.55
C ASN A 99 2.08 -6.19 -24.58
N VAL A 100 1.49 -7.09 -25.39
CA VAL A 100 2.19 -7.84 -26.46
C VAL A 100 2.13 -7.14 -27.83
N ASN A 101 1.09 -6.34 -28.10
CA ASN A 101 0.85 -5.73 -29.42
C ASN A 101 1.30 -4.26 -29.52
N CYS A 102 1.72 -3.69 -28.39
CA CYS A 102 2.38 -2.39 -28.30
C CYS A 102 3.63 -2.37 -29.20
N GLY A 103 3.53 -1.71 -30.36
CA GLY A 103 4.60 -1.63 -31.37
C GLY A 103 4.31 -2.31 -32.72
N GLN A 104 3.15 -2.96 -32.91
CA GLN A 104 2.76 -3.53 -34.22
C GLN A 104 1.81 -2.66 -35.05
N GLN A 105 1.51 -1.44 -34.61
CA GLN A 105 0.61 -0.55 -35.35
C GLN A 105 1.40 0.33 -36.32
N ASN A 106 1.21 0.07 -37.62
CA ASN A 106 1.87 0.77 -38.72
C ASN A 106 1.23 2.15 -39.03
N ASP A 107 2.11 3.09 -39.36
CA ASP A 107 1.91 4.53 -39.60
C ASP A 107 0.87 4.98 -40.63
N LEU A 108 0.46 6.25 -40.47
CA LEU A 108 -0.14 7.10 -41.52
C LEU A 108 0.92 7.77 -42.44
N CYS A 109 2.19 7.81 -42.05
CA CYS A 109 3.28 8.52 -42.75
C CYS A 109 4.48 7.64 -43.17
N ALA A 110 4.34 6.31 -43.21
CA ALA A 110 5.41 5.44 -43.71
C ALA A 110 5.18 5.09 -45.20
N ALA A 111 5.89 5.80 -46.08
CA ALA A 111 6.19 5.27 -47.41
C ALA A 111 7.63 4.76 -47.52
N ASP A 112 8.64 5.35 -46.86
CA ASP A 112 10.05 4.89 -46.94
C ASP A 112 11.00 5.50 -45.88
N THR A 113 10.51 6.04 -44.76
CA THR A 113 11.38 6.65 -43.72
C THR A 113 11.02 6.17 -42.32
N GLU A 114 12.04 5.90 -41.51
CA GLU A 114 12.11 5.21 -40.21
C GLU A 114 11.27 5.78 -39.05
N VAL A 115 10.26 6.62 -39.31
CA VAL A 115 9.44 7.20 -38.25
C VAL A 115 8.23 6.31 -38.00
N GLN A 116 8.25 5.60 -36.86
CA GLN A 116 7.17 4.76 -36.37
C GLN A 116 6.29 5.52 -35.35
N PHE A 117 5.11 5.97 -35.77
CA PHE A 117 4.02 6.39 -34.90
C PHE A 117 2.98 5.25 -34.82
N PRO A 118 2.79 4.62 -33.65
CA PRO A 118 1.66 3.73 -33.50
C PRO A 118 0.37 4.55 -33.57
N ARG A 119 -0.60 4.06 -34.34
CA ARG A 119 -1.98 4.54 -34.22
C ARG A 119 -2.43 4.35 -32.78
N SER A 120 -3.20 5.32 -32.31
CA SER A 120 -3.85 5.31 -31.01
C SER A 120 -4.51 3.95 -30.77
N ILE A 121 -4.33 3.45 -29.55
CA ILE A 121 -5.18 2.40 -28.98
C ILE A 121 -6.62 2.77 -29.35
N GLN A 122 -7.31 1.90 -30.08
CA GLN A 122 -8.70 2.10 -30.44
C GLN A 122 -9.53 2.09 -29.15
N SER A 123 -9.79 3.27 -28.58
CA SER A 123 -10.77 3.46 -27.51
C SER A 123 -12.12 2.84 -27.89
N GLU A 124 -12.46 2.84 -29.19
CA GLU A 124 -13.67 2.23 -29.76
C GLU A 124 -13.73 0.69 -29.65
N LEU A 125 -12.59 -0.01 -29.55
CA LEU A 125 -12.55 -1.47 -29.30
C LEU A 125 -12.46 -1.84 -27.80
N MET A 126 -12.16 -0.86 -26.94
CA MET A 126 -12.04 -1.04 -25.49
C MET A 126 -13.40 -0.92 -24.78
N ALA A 127 -14.41 -0.39 -25.47
CA ALA A 127 -15.80 -0.43 -25.04
C ALA A 127 -16.31 -1.89 -25.02
N GLY A 128 -16.17 -2.56 -23.87
CA GLY A 128 -16.95 -3.75 -23.54
C GLY A 128 -16.20 -5.04 -23.21
N THR A 129 -14.89 -5.03 -22.94
CA THR A 129 -14.22 -6.29 -22.56
C THR A 129 -13.49 -6.31 -21.22
N MET A 130 -13.25 -5.20 -20.50
CA MET A 130 -12.69 -5.22 -19.13
C MET A 130 -13.52 -4.33 -18.21
N LYS A 131 -14.31 -4.90 -17.30
CA LYS A 131 -15.33 -4.17 -16.50
C LYS A 131 -14.79 -3.48 -15.26
N SER A 132 -13.62 -3.86 -14.76
CA SER A 132 -12.95 -3.30 -13.57
C SER A 132 -11.75 -2.43 -13.96
N ALA A 133 -11.71 -1.95 -15.19
CA ALA A 133 -10.69 -1.01 -15.64
C ALA A 133 -11.41 0.19 -16.23
N ASN A 134 -11.24 1.33 -15.57
CA ASN A 134 -11.91 2.56 -15.89
C ASN A 134 -11.16 3.31 -16.98
N TYR A 135 -11.66 3.20 -18.22
CA TYR A 135 -11.09 3.86 -19.41
C TYR A 135 -11.96 5.01 -19.94
N VAL A 136 -13.08 5.31 -19.26
CA VAL A 136 -14.11 6.24 -19.76
C VAL A 136 -14.53 7.29 -18.74
N GLN A 137 -14.26 7.06 -17.45
CA GLN A 137 -14.63 7.94 -16.33
C GLN A 137 -13.47 8.02 -15.34
N ASN A 138 -12.22 8.09 -15.79
CA ASN A 138 -11.07 8.13 -14.89
C ASN A 138 -10.39 9.48 -14.97
N HIS A 139 -11.15 10.57 -15.00
CA HIS A 139 -10.60 11.92 -14.94
C HIS A 139 -10.46 12.39 -13.49
N ALA A 140 -9.58 13.36 -13.26
CA ALA A 140 -9.41 13.98 -11.94
C ALA A 140 -10.73 14.57 -11.41
N SER A 141 -11.59 15.08 -12.31
CA SER A 141 -12.93 15.55 -11.95
C SER A 141 -13.85 14.44 -11.44
N ASP A 142 -13.76 13.22 -12.00
CA ASP A 142 -14.58 12.11 -11.55
C ASP A 142 -14.14 11.65 -10.15
N TYR A 143 -12.82 11.59 -9.93
CA TYR A 143 -12.22 11.33 -8.63
C TYR A 143 -12.65 12.36 -7.57
N ILE A 144 -12.56 13.66 -7.88
CA ILE A 144 -12.99 14.72 -6.96
C ILE A 144 -14.49 14.64 -6.66
N ASN A 145 -15.33 14.37 -7.66
CA ASN A 145 -16.76 14.18 -7.44
C ASN A 145 -17.06 12.98 -6.52
N ALA A 146 -16.30 11.89 -6.67
CA ALA A 146 -16.41 10.72 -5.80
C ALA A 146 -16.01 11.06 -4.35
N LEU A 147 -14.89 11.76 -4.15
CA LEU A 147 -14.47 12.21 -2.82
C LEU A 147 -15.48 13.15 -2.16
N GLN A 148 -16.06 14.08 -2.91
CA GLN A 148 -17.10 14.97 -2.40
C GLN A 148 -18.34 14.18 -1.97
N THR A 149 -18.72 13.16 -2.74
CA THR A 149 -19.85 12.28 -2.41
C THR A 149 -19.58 11.48 -1.14
N LEU A 150 -18.41 10.85 -1.05
CA LEU A 150 -17.97 10.11 0.14
C LEU A 150 -17.85 11.01 1.37
N GLY A 151 -17.40 12.26 1.20
CA GLY A 151 -17.27 13.22 2.29
C GLY A 151 -18.60 13.66 2.91
N THR A 152 -19.73 13.47 2.22
CA THR A 152 -21.04 13.86 2.77
C THR A 152 -21.46 13.06 4.01
N THR A 153 -20.82 11.92 4.28
CA THR A 153 -21.08 11.10 5.48
C THR A 153 -20.29 11.55 6.70
N HIS A 154 -19.35 12.49 6.55
CA HIS A 154 -18.47 12.98 7.61
C HIS A 154 -18.61 14.50 7.80
N ASN A 155 -18.18 15.00 8.97
CA ASN A 155 -18.19 16.44 9.25
C ASN A 155 -17.03 17.17 8.55
N GLU A 156 -15.98 16.44 8.19
CA GLU A 156 -14.80 16.94 7.50
C GLU A 156 -14.72 16.30 6.11
N PRO A 157 -14.32 17.05 5.07
CA PRO A 157 -14.16 16.51 3.74
C PRO A 157 -12.97 15.54 3.68
N LEU A 158 -13.03 14.56 2.78
CA LEU A 158 -11.87 13.73 2.46
C LEU A 158 -10.78 14.61 1.83
N ILE A 159 -9.52 14.31 2.15
CA ILE A 159 -8.36 15.03 1.61
C ILE A 159 -7.98 14.40 0.27
N PRO A 160 -8.03 15.14 -0.85
CA PRO A 160 -7.52 14.64 -2.12
C PRO A 160 -6.03 14.33 -2.05
N PHE A 161 -5.63 13.19 -2.61
CA PHE A 161 -4.24 12.78 -2.72
C PHE A 161 -3.94 12.45 -4.18
N PHE A 162 -3.14 13.31 -4.81
CA PHE A 162 -2.71 13.19 -6.18
C PHE A 162 -1.30 12.61 -6.32
N VAL A 163 -1.08 11.78 -7.33
CA VAL A 163 0.28 11.39 -7.77
C VAL A 163 0.50 11.89 -9.18
N LEU A 164 1.54 12.69 -9.37
CA LEU A 164 1.86 13.22 -10.69
C LEU A 164 2.49 12.16 -11.59
N ASN A 165 2.14 12.21 -12.88
CA ASN A 165 2.94 11.57 -13.89
C ASN A 165 4.04 12.55 -14.30
N VAL A 166 5.28 12.27 -13.88
CA VAL A 166 6.44 13.14 -14.13
C VAL A 166 7.47 12.51 -15.07
N LEU A 167 7.21 11.29 -15.54
CA LEU A 167 8.15 10.52 -16.35
C LEU A 167 7.80 10.60 -17.83
N SER A 168 8.42 11.54 -18.54
CA SER A 168 8.10 11.86 -19.94
C SER A 168 6.60 12.09 -20.21
N PRO A 169 5.90 12.87 -19.38
CA PRO A 169 4.44 12.84 -19.35
C PRO A 169 3.83 13.51 -20.57
N GLU A 170 4.47 14.54 -21.12
CA GLU A 170 3.91 15.26 -22.26
C GLU A 170 4.03 14.49 -23.58
N TYR A 171 2.99 14.55 -24.40
CA TYR A 171 2.97 13.88 -25.69
C TYR A 171 2.11 14.63 -26.71
N PHE A 172 2.29 14.35 -28.00
CA PHE A 172 1.41 14.89 -29.04
C PHE A 172 0.25 13.92 -29.25
N ASP A 173 -0.97 14.40 -29.04
CA ASP A 173 -2.16 13.56 -29.08
C ASP A 173 -2.39 12.99 -30.49
N PRO A 174 -2.30 11.66 -30.69
CA PRO A 174 -2.49 11.06 -32.01
C PRO A 174 -3.83 11.39 -32.67
N ASP A 175 -4.85 11.74 -31.89
CA ASP A 175 -6.18 12.09 -32.41
C ASP A 175 -6.23 13.53 -32.96
N PHE A 176 -5.25 14.37 -32.61
CA PHE A 176 -5.15 15.79 -33.01
C PHE A 176 -3.86 16.13 -33.78
N VAL A 177 -2.96 15.17 -33.96
CA VAL A 177 -1.70 15.35 -34.69
C VAL A 177 -1.97 15.45 -36.19
N GLU A 178 -1.51 16.55 -36.79
CA GLU A 178 -1.47 16.74 -38.25
C GLU A 178 -0.02 16.73 -38.75
N PHE A 179 0.19 16.15 -39.94
CA PHE A 179 1.49 16.15 -40.62
C PHE A 179 1.41 16.93 -41.93
N ASP A 180 2.47 17.65 -42.25
CA ASP A 180 2.61 18.27 -43.57
C ASP A 180 2.97 17.23 -44.64
N SER A 181 3.07 17.69 -45.90
CA SER A 181 3.44 16.84 -47.02
C SER A 181 4.85 16.23 -46.94
N ASN A 182 5.68 16.68 -46.00
CA ASN A 182 7.04 16.20 -45.74
C ASN A 182 7.14 15.34 -44.47
N CYS A 183 6.00 14.94 -43.89
CA CYS A 183 5.92 14.24 -42.61
C CYS A 183 6.52 15.04 -41.43
N VAL A 184 6.51 16.37 -41.52
CA VAL A 184 6.83 17.25 -40.39
C VAL A 184 5.54 17.51 -39.63
N LEU A 185 5.62 17.38 -38.31
CA LEU A 185 4.52 17.66 -37.40
C LEU A 185 4.06 19.13 -37.53
N ILE A 186 2.78 19.36 -37.81
CA ILE A 186 2.19 20.70 -37.88
C ILE A 186 1.73 21.13 -36.48
N ASP A 187 2.68 21.61 -35.69
CA ASP A 187 2.50 22.46 -34.49
C ASP A 187 1.29 22.13 -33.56
N PRO A 188 1.09 20.88 -33.10
CA PRO A 188 0.17 20.64 -31.98
C PRO A 188 0.87 20.99 -30.68
N GLU A 189 0.17 21.71 -29.79
CA GLU A 189 0.60 21.85 -28.40
C GLU A 189 0.61 20.46 -27.74
N PRO A 190 1.65 20.11 -26.98
CA PRO A 190 1.67 18.85 -26.27
C PRO A 190 0.57 18.81 -25.20
N VAL A 191 0.04 17.61 -24.97
CA VAL A 191 -0.93 17.32 -23.91
C VAL A 191 -0.25 16.57 -22.75
N ASN A 192 -0.93 16.49 -21.62
CA ASN A 192 -0.47 15.83 -20.39
C ASN A 192 0.83 16.43 -19.82
N THR A 193 1.14 17.70 -20.13
CA THR A 193 2.29 18.39 -19.56
C THR A 193 2.13 18.51 -18.04
N ILE A 194 3.25 18.61 -17.31
CA ILE A 194 3.21 18.83 -15.85
C ILE A 194 2.37 20.07 -15.52
N GLY A 195 2.52 21.17 -16.29
CA GLY A 195 1.70 22.37 -16.12
C GLY A 195 0.20 22.09 -16.26
N GLN A 196 -0.22 21.34 -17.28
CA GLN A 196 -1.63 20.97 -17.44
C GLN A 196 -2.16 20.07 -16.31
N GLN A 197 -1.33 19.17 -15.77
CA GLN A 197 -1.69 18.37 -14.59
C GLN A 197 -1.90 19.27 -13.37
N LEU A 198 -0.98 20.22 -13.12
CA LEU A 198 -1.07 21.17 -12.01
C LEU A 198 -2.27 22.12 -12.14
N ASP A 199 -2.52 22.67 -13.34
CA ASP A 199 -3.67 23.53 -13.62
C ASP A 199 -4.99 22.78 -13.32
N SER A 200 -5.08 21.52 -13.75
CA SER A 200 -6.24 20.66 -13.50
C SER A 200 -6.49 20.43 -12.00
N ILE A 201 -5.43 20.12 -11.23
CA ILE A 201 -5.53 19.97 -9.77
C ILE A 201 -5.97 21.30 -9.14
N ALA A 202 -5.37 22.42 -9.53
CA ALA A 202 -5.67 23.73 -8.98
C ALA A 202 -7.14 24.14 -9.20
N ASP A 203 -7.64 23.94 -10.41
CA ASP A 203 -9.04 24.25 -10.76
C ASP A 203 -10.03 23.37 -9.99
N LEU A 204 -9.74 22.06 -9.87
CA LEU A 204 -10.63 21.10 -9.23
C LEU A 204 -10.64 21.19 -7.70
N THR A 205 -9.55 21.69 -7.11
CA THR A 205 -9.38 21.78 -5.65
C THR A 205 -9.56 23.20 -5.12
N ALA A 206 -10.05 24.12 -5.97
CA ALA A 206 -10.29 25.50 -5.60
C ALA A 206 -11.23 25.61 -4.38
N GLY A 207 -10.73 26.20 -3.31
CA GLY A 207 -11.47 26.40 -2.05
C GLY A 207 -11.40 25.24 -1.07
N MET A 208 -10.60 24.20 -1.35
CA MET A 208 -10.23 23.17 -0.36
C MET A 208 -9.12 23.70 0.54
N ASP A 209 -9.13 23.27 1.81
CA ASP A 209 -8.16 23.73 2.81
C ASP A 209 -6.79 23.05 2.66
N GLU A 210 -6.76 21.79 2.23
CA GLU A 210 -5.55 20.98 2.12
C GLU A 210 -5.72 19.92 1.02
N ILE A 211 -4.64 19.65 0.29
CA ILE A 211 -4.50 18.51 -0.62
C ILE A 211 -3.09 17.92 -0.52
N PHE A 212 -2.92 16.65 -0.86
CA PHE A 212 -1.61 16.01 -1.00
C PHE A 212 -1.23 15.85 -2.48
N ILE A 213 0.02 16.16 -2.82
CA ILE A 213 0.62 15.89 -4.13
C ILE A 213 1.93 15.12 -3.92
N GLN A 214 1.99 13.88 -4.38
CA GLN A 214 3.22 13.10 -4.47
C GLN A 214 3.80 13.22 -5.88
N LEU A 215 5.09 13.57 -5.98
CA LEU A 215 5.68 13.90 -7.28
C LEU A 215 5.96 12.69 -8.18
N SER A 216 6.11 11.48 -7.65
CA SER A 216 6.26 10.26 -8.47
C SER A 216 6.01 8.99 -7.66
N ASN A 217 5.97 7.83 -8.32
CA ASN A 217 5.85 6.51 -7.68
C ASN A 217 7.05 5.61 -8.02
N GLU A 218 7.87 5.23 -7.02
CA GLU A 218 9.01 4.32 -7.16
C GLU A 218 9.88 4.59 -8.42
N PRO A 219 10.39 5.82 -8.56
CA PRO A 219 11.08 6.26 -9.76
C PRO A 219 12.35 5.44 -10.08
N TRP A 220 12.98 4.78 -9.11
CA TRP A 220 14.18 3.95 -9.30
C TRP A 220 13.93 2.60 -10.01
N HIS A 221 12.69 2.14 -10.18
CA HIS A 221 12.44 0.83 -10.80
C HIS A 221 13.03 0.78 -12.21
N ASN A 222 13.91 -0.21 -12.44
CA ASN A 222 14.77 -0.37 -13.62
C ASN A 222 13.95 -0.48 -14.91
N GLN A 223 13.72 0.68 -15.53
CA GLN A 223 13.03 0.82 -16.79
C GLN A 223 13.95 1.59 -17.73
N THR A 224 14.49 0.92 -18.75
CA THR A 224 15.59 1.46 -19.58
C THR A 224 15.29 2.78 -20.30
N TYR A 225 14.02 3.18 -20.44
CA TYR A 225 13.66 4.48 -21.01
C TYR A 225 13.80 5.64 -20.00
N LYS A 226 13.77 5.35 -18.69
CA LYS A 226 14.07 6.31 -17.63
C LYS A 226 15.53 6.76 -17.70
N ASP A 227 16.46 5.87 -18.05
CA ASP A 227 17.90 6.16 -18.09
C ASP A 227 18.24 7.33 -19.03
N ALA A 228 17.43 7.56 -20.06
CA ALA A 228 17.58 8.69 -20.97
C ALA A 228 17.10 10.03 -20.37
N ILE A 229 16.20 9.97 -19.38
CA ILE A 229 15.55 11.13 -18.74
C ILE A 229 16.25 11.44 -17.41
N TRP A 230 16.38 10.44 -16.56
CA TRP A 230 17.08 10.48 -15.28
C TRP A 230 18.20 9.43 -15.28
N PRO A 231 19.38 9.77 -15.84
CA PRO A 231 20.51 8.84 -15.89
C PRO A 231 21.10 8.50 -14.51
N ASN A 232 20.66 9.16 -13.45
CA ASN A 232 21.06 8.93 -12.06
C ASN A 232 20.02 9.54 -11.10
N ALA A 233 20.14 9.22 -9.81
CA ALA A 233 19.27 9.75 -8.76
C ALA A 233 19.30 11.28 -8.67
N SER A 234 20.47 11.92 -8.84
CA SER A 234 20.57 13.39 -8.80
C SER A 234 19.72 14.09 -9.86
N ALA A 235 19.72 13.58 -11.10
CA ALA A 235 18.91 14.14 -12.19
C ALA A 235 17.40 14.03 -11.91
N TYR A 236 16.98 12.96 -11.23
CA TYR A 236 15.60 12.84 -10.75
C TYR A 236 15.29 13.94 -9.72
N PHE A 237 16.11 14.09 -8.67
CA PHE A 237 15.85 15.08 -7.62
C PHE A 237 15.90 16.52 -8.12
N GLU A 238 16.81 16.85 -9.04
CA GLU A 238 16.82 18.16 -9.71
C GLU A 238 15.51 18.42 -10.47
N SER A 239 14.97 17.40 -11.14
CA SER A 239 13.67 17.50 -11.81
C SER A 239 12.54 17.72 -10.80
N MET A 240 12.57 17.03 -9.66
CA MET A 240 11.54 17.17 -8.63
C MET A 240 11.55 18.54 -7.97
N ILE A 241 12.73 19.16 -7.78
CA ILE A 241 12.86 20.54 -7.31
C ILE A 241 12.14 21.50 -8.27
N SER A 242 12.39 21.39 -9.57
CA SER A 242 11.76 22.24 -10.60
C SER A 242 10.22 22.13 -10.58
N ILE A 243 9.70 20.91 -10.38
CA ILE A 243 8.25 20.68 -10.28
C ILE A 243 7.70 21.26 -8.97
N ALA A 244 8.39 21.06 -7.84
CA ALA A 244 7.96 21.62 -6.56
C ALA A 244 7.97 23.15 -6.55
N GLU A 245 8.97 23.79 -7.18
CA GLU A 245 8.97 25.25 -7.41
C GLU A 245 7.77 25.70 -8.27
N SER A 246 7.39 24.89 -9.26
CA SER A 246 6.21 25.17 -10.09
C SER A 246 4.91 25.10 -9.26
N ILE A 247 4.81 24.16 -8.32
CA ILE A 247 3.68 24.06 -7.37
C ILE A 247 3.67 25.27 -6.42
N ASP A 248 4.81 25.59 -5.81
CA ASP A 248 4.97 26.72 -4.87
C ASP A 248 4.63 28.08 -5.52
N LEU A 249 4.94 28.26 -6.80
CA LEU A 249 4.62 29.48 -7.54
C LEU A 249 3.19 29.49 -8.11
N HIS A 250 2.48 28.36 -8.07
CA HIS A 250 1.15 28.25 -8.67
C HIS A 250 0.08 28.92 -7.77
N PRO A 251 -0.66 29.93 -8.25
CA PRO A 251 -1.58 30.71 -7.41
C PRO A 251 -2.75 29.88 -6.85
N GLY A 252 -3.08 28.75 -7.50
CA GLY A 252 -4.15 27.86 -7.08
C GLY A 252 -3.68 26.60 -6.34
N LEU A 253 -2.40 26.47 -5.96
CA LEU A 253 -1.88 25.29 -5.24
C LEU A 253 -1.15 25.64 -3.94
N GLN A 254 -1.36 26.84 -3.39
CA GLN A 254 -0.72 27.29 -2.15
C GLN A 254 -1.12 26.46 -0.92
N HIS A 255 -2.23 25.72 -1.00
CA HIS A 255 -2.73 24.79 0.01
C HIS A 255 -2.26 23.35 -0.21
N ALA A 256 -1.50 23.09 -1.28
CA ALA A 256 -0.98 21.76 -1.56
C ALA A 256 0.20 21.44 -0.65
N LYS A 257 0.19 20.23 -0.10
CA LYS A 257 1.32 19.61 0.56
C LYS A 257 2.07 18.74 -0.45
N VAL A 258 3.39 18.84 -0.46
CA VAL A 258 4.22 18.19 -1.49
C VAL A 258 5.10 17.09 -0.89
N GLY A 259 4.92 15.87 -1.40
CA GLY A 259 5.68 14.68 -1.02
C GLY A 259 6.76 14.31 -2.04
N LEU A 260 8.00 14.15 -1.57
CA LEU A 260 9.12 13.66 -2.36
C LEU A 260 9.41 12.18 -2.09
N PHE A 261 9.63 11.41 -3.13
CA PHE A 261 9.89 9.97 -2.98
C PHE A 261 11.30 9.66 -2.41
N ALA A 262 11.34 9.04 -1.23
CA ALA A 262 12.52 8.41 -0.62
C ALA A 262 12.42 6.88 -0.64
N ASP A 263 13.52 6.14 -0.79
CA ASP A 263 13.51 4.68 -0.93
C ASP A 263 13.96 3.99 0.36
N VAL A 264 13.12 3.09 0.89
CA VAL A 264 13.48 2.32 2.10
C VAL A 264 14.57 1.28 1.86
N HIS A 265 14.84 0.96 0.60
CA HIS A 265 15.78 -0.08 0.21
C HIS A 265 17.14 0.49 -0.25
N SER A 266 17.33 1.81 -0.24
CA SER A 266 18.57 2.41 -0.75
C SER A 266 19.84 2.09 0.05
N PRO A 267 19.83 1.89 1.38
CA PRO A 267 21.09 1.71 2.13
C PRO A 267 21.50 0.25 2.45
N ASP A 268 21.04 -0.75 1.68
CA ASP A 268 21.22 -2.19 2.03
C ASP A 268 20.62 -2.60 3.38
N ILE A 269 19.64 -1.84 3.88
CA ILE A 269 19.21 -1.90 5.28
C ILE A 269 18.61 -3.26 5.64
N GLU A 270 17.93 -3.90 4.68
CA GLU A 270 17.23 -5.16 4.91
C GLU A 270 17.95 -6.38 4.30
N ASP A 271 19.23 -6.25 3.96
CA ASP A 271 20.02 -7.28 3.25
C ASP A 271 19.55 -7.48 1.78
N ASP A 272 18.96 -6.42 1.21
CA ASP A 272 18.36 -6.40 -0.14
C ASP A 272 19.38 -6.26 -1.28
N GLY A 273 20.67 -6.23 -0.98
CA GLY A 273 21.72 -6.53 -1.95
C GLY A 273 22.38 -5.31 -2.58
N CYS A 274 22.63 -4.23 -1.84
CA CYS A 274 23.58 -3.20 -2.28
C CYS A 274 25.05 -3.69 -2.35
N GLY A 275 25.31 -4.98 -2.13
CA GLY A 275 26.60 -5.63 -2.40
C GLY A 275 26.56 -6.96 -3.17
N SER A 276 25.40 -7.56 -3.46
CA SER A 276 25.30 -8.97 -3.88
C SER A 276 24.26 -9.22 -4.99
N GLY A 277 24.61 -8.83 -6.21
CA GLY A 277 24.01 -9.34 -7.45
C GLY A 277 23.05 -8.37 -8.14
N ASN A 278 23.45 -7.88 -9.32
CA ASN A 278 22.65 -7.16 -10.34
C ASN A 278 21.69 -6.02 -9.91
N TYR A 279 21.59 -5.64 -8.64
CA TYR A 279 20.84 -4.47 -8.21
C TYR A 279 21.57 -3.19 -8.62
N ASP A 280 20.79 -2.21 -9.07
CA ASP A 280 21.27 -0.98 -9.69
C ASP A 280 21.97 -0.10 -8.65
N THR A 281 23.23 0.26 -8.91
CA THR A 281 24.00 1.27 -8.15
C THR A 281 23.24 2.57 -7.91
N LEU A 282 22.28 2.88 -8.79
CA LEU A 282 21.38 4.03 -8.70
C LEU A 282 20.46 3.96 -7.46
N ARG A 283 19.93 2.77 -7.15
CA ARG A 283 19.07 2.56 -5.97
C ARG A 283 19.87 2.71 -4.68
N CYS A 284 21.11 2.23 -4.67
CA CYS A 284 21.94 2.17 -3.46
C CYS A 284 22.42 3.52 -2.90
N THR A 285 22.27 4.58 -3.67
CA THR A 285 22.69 5.94 -3.28
C THR A 285 21.52 6.91 -3.34
N TRP A 286 20.29 6.40 -3.41
CA TRP A 286 19.09 7.18 -3.65
C TRP A 286 18.86 8.25 -2.59
N ASN A 287 18.71 7.87 -1.31
CA ASN A 287 18.48 8.83 -0.23
C ASN A 287 19.69 9.76 0.01
N ASP A 288 20.91 9.25 -0.13
CA ASP A 288 22.12 10.09 -0.04
C ASP A 288 22.11 11.18 -1.12
N SER A 289 21.78 10.80 -2.36
CA SER A 289 21.68 11.74 -3.48
C SER A 289 20.56 12.75 -3.27
N MET A 290 19.42 12.33 -2.68
CA MET A 290 18.33 13.22 -2.28
C MET A 290 18.87 14.34 -1.39
N HIS A 291 19.51 13.97 -0.27
CA HIS A 291 19.97 14.94 0.71
C HIS A 291 21.07 15.87 0.16
N ILE A 292 21.99 15.35 -0.66
CA ILE A 292 23.03 16.15 -1.33
C ILE A 292 22.39 17.18 -2.28
N VAL A 293 21.46 16.76 -3.13
CA VAL A 293 20.84 17.64 -4.12
C VAL A 293 19.95 18.69 -3.45
N LEU A 294 19.13 18.30 -2.47
CA LEU A 294 18.29 19.24 -1.73
C LEU A 294 19.11 20.28 -0.98
N SER A 295 20.22 19.88 -0.35
CA SER A 295 21.13 20.79 0.35
C SER A 295 21.82 21.76 -0.60
N ASN A 296 22.37 21.26 -1.71
CA ASN A 296 23.08 22.09 -2.70
C ASN A 296 22.17 23.14 -3.36
N ASN A 297 20.87 22.85 -3.47
CA ASN A 297 19.88 23.75 -4.06
C ASN A 297 19.05 24.53 -3.02
N ASN A 298 19.30 24.35 -1.71
CA ASN A 298 18.50 24.93 -0.63
C ASN A 298 16.99 24.66 -0.80
N ALA A 299 16.64 23.41 -1.13
CA ALA A 299 15.32 23.01 -1.62
C ALA A 299 14.49 22.20 -0.62
N TYR A 300 14.97 21.96 0.61
CA TYR A 300 14.21 21.20 1.62
C TYR A 300 12.84 21.80 1.93
N GLU A 301 12.71 23.12 1.88
CA GLU A 301 11.46 23.83 2.19
C GLU A 301 10.40 23.72 1.09
N LEU A 302 10.75 23.19 -0.08
CA LEU A 302 9.78 22.91 -1.15
C LEU A 302 8.99 21.62 -0.91
N PHE A 303 9.40 20.82 0.07
CA PHE A 303 8.79 19.53 0.38
C PHE A 303 8.29 19.54 1.83
N ASP A 304 7.02 19.20 2.01
CA ASP A 304 6.41 19.01 3.32
C ASP A 304 6.73 17.61 3.87
N ALA A 305 6.87 16.63 2.99
CA ALA A 305 7.03 15.23 3.38
C ALA A 305 7.99 14.44 2.51
N PHE A 306 8.53 13.37 3.09
CA PHE A 306 9.15 12.27 2.35
C PHE A 306 8.16 11.10 2.25
N SER A 307 7.89 10.66 1.03
CA SER A 307 7.01 9.52 0.77
C SER A 307 7.81 8.24 0.58
N ILE A 308 7.38 7.15 1.22
CA ILE A 308 8.00 5.83 1.12
C ILE A 308 6.99 4.74 0.83
N HIS A 309 7.46 3.64 0.25
CA HIS A 309 6.75 2.37 0.22
C HIS A 309 7.40 1.40 1.18
N LYS A 310 6.61 0.60 1.90
CA LYS A 310 7.15 -0.42 2.79
C LYS A 310 6.44 -1.75 2.68
N TYR A 311 7.11 -2.67 2.02
CA TYR A 311 6.71 -4.06 1.91
C TYR A 311 7.61 -4.94 2.78
N THR A 312 7.06 -5.98 3.40
CA THR A 312 7.84 -6.85 4.30
C THR A 312 7.47 -8.32 4.17
N GLY A 313 8.46 -9.20 4.16
CA GLY A 313 8.26 -10.65 4.12
C GLY A 313 8.37 -11.34 5.45
N LEU A 314 7.94 -12.59 5.47
CA LEU A 314 8.22 -13.51 6.56
C LEU A 314 9.62 -14.09 6.36
N LYS A 315 10.46 -14.01 7.38
CA LYS A 315 11.75 -14.71 7.40
C LYS A 315 11.57 -16.15 7.89
N ASN A 316 12.51 -17.03 7.51
CA ASN A 316 12.54 -18.46 7.83
C ASN A 316 12.15 -18.77 9.29
N MET A 317 11.18 -19.68 9.48
CA MET A 317 10.60 -20.00 10.79
C MET A 317 10.48 -21.50 11.02
N GLN A 318 10.37 -21.90 12.28
CA GLN A 318 10.03 -23.27 12.65
C GLN A 318 8.60 -23.31 13.22
N ILE A 319 7.78 -24.26 12.77
CA ILE A 319 6.45 -24.53 13.36
C ILE A 319 6.46 -25.88 14.07
N PRO A 320 5.88 -26.00 15.27
CA PRO A 320 5.69 -27.30 15.92
C PRO A 320 4.78 -28.21 15.08
N LEU A 321 5.18 -29.48 14.92
CA LEU A 321 4.33 -30.48 14.25
C LEU A 321 3.28 -31.06 15.20
N ASN A 322 3.56 -31.10 16.50
CA ASN A 322 2.67 -31.65 17.51
C ASN A 322 2.32 -30.58 18.55
N LEU A 323 1.05 -30.18 18.55
CA LEU A 323 0.48 -29.18 19.46
C LEU A 323 -0.61 -29.84 20.30
N ASN A 324 -0.74 -29.45 21.57
CA ASN A 324 -1.89 -29.85 22.40
C ASN A 324 -3.14 -29.01 22.07
N ASP A 325 -4.23 -29.28 22.79
CA ASP A 325 -5.50 -28.55 22.65
C ASP A 325 -5.39 -27.05 23.03
N ASP A 326 -4.37 -26.69 23.82
CA ASP A 326 -4.04 -25.31 24.20
C ASP A 326 -3.03 -24.66 23.23
N CYS A 327 -2.75 -25.33 22.10
CA CYS A 327 -1.78 -24.91 21.09
C CYS A 327 -0.33 -24.79 21.58
N GLU A 328 0.05 -25.50 22.63
CA GLU A 328 1.43 -25.55 23.11
C GLU A 328 2.20 -26.76 22.53
N PRO A 329 3.51 -26.63 22.25
CA PRO A 329 4.32 -27.71 21.71
C PRO A 329 4.46 -28.83 22.75
N ILE A 330 4.09 -30.05 22.37
CA ILE A 330 4.19 -31.22 23.27
C ILE A 330 5.47 -32.02 23.10
N ASP A 331 6.26 -31.70 22.08
CA ASP A 331 7.60 -32.23 21.86
C ASP A 331 8.50 -31.22 21.12
N ASP A 332 9.78 -31.59 20.98
CA ASP A 332 10.77 -30.80 20.24
C ASP A 332 10.80 -31.18 18.75
N VAL A 333 9.68 -31.61 18.15
CA VAL A 333 9.60 -31.90 16.72
C VAL A 333 9.05 -30.69 15.97
N TRP A 334 9.95 -30.00 15.28
CA TRP A 334 9.66 -28.78 14.53
C TRP A 334 9.86 -29.03 13.04
N ASP A 335 9.00 -28.43 12.22
CA ASP A 335 9.17 -28.39 10.78
C ASP A 335 9.92 -27.12 10.37
N SER A 336 11.03 -27.31 9.67
CA SER A 336 11.85 -26.24 9.12
C SER A 336 11.20 -25.74 7.83
N LEU A 337 10.37 -24.72 7.96
CA LEU A 337 9.64 -24.16 6.83
C LEU A 337 10.38 -22.94 6.30
N ARG A 338 10.91 -23.08 5.09
CA ARG A 338 11.13 -21.92 4.25
C ARG A 338 9.77 -21.45 3.77
N THR A 339 9.50 -20.17 3.95
CA THR A 339 8.24 -19.47 3.62
C THR A 339 7.86 -19.59 2.14
N ASP A 340 8.81 -19.95 1.28
CA ASP A 340 8.63 -20.29 -0.13
C ASP A 340 7.86 -21.61 -0.36
N THR A 341 7.86 -22.57 0.58
CA THR A 341 7.16 -23.86 0.41
C THR A 341 5.64 -23.73 0.56
N LEU A 342 4.88 -24.28 -0.39
CA LEU A 342 3.40 -24.32 -0.36
C LEU A 342 2.93 -25.13 0.86
N ILE A 343 2.05 -24.54 1.67
CA ILE A 343 1.50 -25.23 2.83
C ILE A 343 -0.01 -25.06 2.80
N SER A 344 -0.65 -25.99 2.13
CA SER A 344 -2.08 -26.23 2.31
C SER A 344 -2.26 -27.03 3.60
N SER A 345 -3.20 -26.64 4.48
CA SER A 345 -3.67 -27.37 5.68
C SER A 345 -2.94 -27.21 7.04
N TYR A 346 -2.76 -25.98 7.53
CA TYR A 346 -2.46 -25.78 8.96
C TYR A 346 -3.68 -26.00 9.86
N THR A 347 -3.42 -26.48 11.07
CA THR A 347 -4.39 -26.43 12.17
C THR A 347 -4.54 -24.99 12.69
N ASP A 348 -5.63 -24.71 13.42
CA ASP A 348 -5.84 -23.41 14.07
C ASP A 348 -4.67 -23.01 14.97
N CYS A 349 -4.09 -23.98 15.69
CA CYS A 349 -2.90 -23.77 16.53
C CYS A 349 -1.66 -23.38 15.72
N GLN A 350 -1.41 -24.03 14.59
CA GLN A 350 -0.29 -23.69 13.71
C GLN A 350 -0.48 -22.30 13.08
N MET A 351 -1.73 -21.92 12.77
CA MET A 351 -2.07 -20.58 12.31
C MET A 351 -1.82 -19.50 13.37
N SER A 352 -2.14 -19.76 14.65
CA SER A 352 -1.79 -18.85 15.75
C SER A 352 -0.27 -18.67 15.87
N TYR A 353 0.51 -19.75 15.77
CA TYR A 353 1.98 -19.68 15.74
C TYR A 353 2.52 -18.84 14.58
N LEU A 354 1.94 -18.99 13.39
CA LEU A 354 2.31 -18.19 12.23
C LEU A 354 2.07 -16.69 12.49
N ILE A 355 0.88 -16.30 12.98
CA ILE A 355 0.58 -14.88 13.27
C ILE A 355 1.56 -14.32 14.31
N LYS A 356 1.85 -15.08 15.38
CA LYS A 356 2.82 -14.72 16.42
C LYS A 356 4.22 -14.52 15.85
N TRP A 357 4.67 -15.41 14.96
CA TRP A 357 5.93 -15.24 14.26
C TRP A 357 5.94 -13.99 13.38
N MET A 358 4.86 -13.74 12.63
CA MET A 358 4.73 -12.55 11.81
C MET A 358 4.89 -11.29 12.67
N ILE A 359 4.26 -11.23 13.84
CA ILE A 359 4.41 -10.13 14.80
C ILE A 359 5.86 -9.98 15.27
N ILE A 360 6.52 -11.07 15.68
CA ILE A 360 7.93 -11.04 16.08
C ILE A 360 8.82 -10.47 14.96
N THR A 361 8.64 -10.95 13.71
CA THR A 361 9.43 -10.44 12.57
C THR A 361 9.16 -8.97 12.31
N ARG A 362 7.94 -8.50 12.59
CA ARG A 362 7.58 -7.09 12.46
C ARG A 362 8.26 -6.24 13.54
N ASP A 363 8.28 -6.69 14.79
CA ASP A 363 8.95 -5.98 15.88
C ASP A 363 10.45 -5.84 15.60
N GLN A 364 11.08 -6.92 15.13
CA GLN A 364 12.49 -6.89 14.71
C GLN A 364 12.75 -5.89 13.57
N LEU A 365 11.78 -5.69 12.68
CA LEU A 365 11.90 -4.72 11.60
C LEU A 365 11.81 -3.28 12.12
N PHE A 366 11.01 -3.01 13.15
CA PHE A 366 10.99 -1.70 13.80
C PHE A 366 12.30 -1.38 14.53
N ASP A 367 12.97 -2.39 15.09
CA ASP A 367 14.33 -2.20 15.64
C ASP A 367 15.31 -1.71 14.54
N ILE A 368 15.18 -2.21 13.31
CA ILE A 368 15.98 -1.75 12.17
C ILE A 368 15.58 -0.34 11.74
N PHE A 369 14.28 -0.04 11.76
CA PHE A 369 13.76 1.29 11.40
C PHE A 369 14.35 2.40 12.27
N ALA A 370 14.43 2.16 13.58
CA ALA A 370 14.99 3.08 14.57
C ALA A 370 16.53 3.12 14.60
N GLY A 371 17.19 2.12 14.02
CA GLY A 371 18.65 1.97 14.08
C GLY A 371 19.15 1.31 15.37
N GLY A 372 20.38 0.80 15.33
CA GLY A 372 20.98 0.04 16.43
C GLY A 372 22.33 -0.56 16.09
N GLY A 373 23.14 -0.86 17.12
CA GLY A 373 24.42 -1.57 16.93
C GLY A 373 25.50 -0.85 16.09
N GLY A 374 25.38 0.47 15.93
CA GLY A 374 26.29 1.29 15.09
C GLY A 374 25.77 1.56 13.67
N TYR A 375 24.51 1.21 13.40
CA TYR A 375 23.77 1.54 12.20
C TYR A 375 22.72 2.63 12.53
N ASP A 376 22.68 3.69 11.73
CA ASP A 376 21.90 4.91 12.03
C ASP A 376 20.38 4.74 11.81
N GLY A 377 19.93 3.63 11.22
CA GLY A 377 18.50 3.37 11.02
C GLY A 377 17.96 3.90 9.70
N LEU A 378 16.81 3.35 9.27
CA LEU A 378 16.11 3.80 8.08
C LEU A 378 15.60 5.24 8.23
N TYR A 379 15.17 5.60 9.45
CA TYR A 379 14.67 6.93 9.75
C TYR A 379 15.73 8.02 9.46
N GLU A 380 16.96 7.84 9.96
CA GLU A 380 18.06 8.77 9.68
C GLU A 380 18.41 8.82 8.19
N SER A 381 18.29 7.71 7.45
CA SER A 381 18.52 7.73 6.00
C SER A 381 17.46 8.54 5.23
N ILE A 382 16.21 8.56 5.69
CA ILE A 382 15.12 9.29 5.01
C ILE A 382 15.15 10.78 5.36
N PHE A 383 15.39 11.09 6.65
CA PHE A 383 15.27 12.45 7.16
C PHE A 383 16.61 13.19 7.20
N GLY A 384 17.73 12.48 7.35
CA GLY A 384 19.01 13.10 7.66
C GLY A 384 18.87 14.05 8.85
N SER A 385 19.32 15.30 8.71
CA SER A 385 19.18 16.32 9.75
C SER A 385 17.80 16.99 9.83
N HIS A 386 16.81 16.54 9.05
CA HIS A 386 15.50 17.17 8.87
C HIS A 386 14.36 16.35 9.47
N SER A 387 14.51 15.98 10.75
CA SER A 387 13.54 15.16 11.48
C SER A 387 12.24 15.90 11.83
N GLU A 388 12.03 17.12 11.33
CA GLU A 388 10.78 17.86 11.40
C GLU A 388 9.82 17.62 10.23
N LYS A 389 10.29 16.99 9.14
CA LYS A 389 9.46 16.72 7.96
C LYS A 389 8.47 15.60 8.23
N ASP A 390 7.34 15.64 7.54
CA ASP A 390 6.34 14.57 7.62
C ASP A 390 6.83 13.31 6.88
N LEU A 391 6.40 12.14 7.35
CA LEU A 391 6.49 10.88 6.62
C LEU A 391 5.15 10.54 6.00
N TRP A 392 5.14 10.24 4.71
CA TRP A 392 3.99 9.64 4.03
C TRP A 392 4.32 8.21 3.65
N MET A 393 3.67 7.24 4.28
CA MET A 393 3.77 5.85 3.84
C MET A 393 2.67 5.61 2.81
N THR A 394 3.03 5.72 1.53
CA THR A 394 2.05 5.80 0.43
C THR A 394 1.65 4.44 -0.12
N GLU A 395 2.39 3.39 0.25
CA GLU A 395 2.00 1.98 0.08
C GLU A 395 2.70 1.14 1.15
N TYR A 396 1.96 0.20 1.76
CA TYR A 396 2.55 -0.84 2.60
C TYR A 396 1.69 -2.09 2.64
N ASP A 397 2.35 -3.24 2.78
CA ASP A 397 1.71 -4.53 3.08
C ASP A 397 2.76 -5.61 3.39
N ILE A 398 2.30 -6.84 3.60
CA ILE A 398 3.14 -8.04 3.53
C ILE A 398 3.56 -8.31 2.08
N MET A 399 4.85 -8.45 1.83
CA MET A 399 5.38 -9.07 0.60
C MET A 399 6.14 -10.33 0.98
N LEU A 400 5.52 -11.51 0.83
CA LEU A 400 6.17 -12.76 1.21
C LEU A 400 7.19 -13.15 0.12
N ASP A 401 8.44 -12.79 0.36
CA ASP A 401 9.62 -13.18 -0.39
C ASP A 401 9.72 -12.66 -1.84
N SER A 402 10.94 -12.70 -2.37
CA SER A 402 11.36 -12.21 -3.69
C SER A 402 10.72 -12.94 -4.88
N GLU A 403 9.75 -13.81 -4.63
CA GLU A 403 8.98 -14.47 -5.65
C GLU A 403 7.51 -14.44 -5.22
N ASP A 404 6.66 -14.08 -6.18
CA ASP A 404 5.20 -13.93 -6.21
C ASP A 404 4.34 -15.08 -5.61
N PHE A 405 4.92 -15.98 -4.80
CA PHE A 405 4.33 -17.14 -4.12
C PHE A 405 3.60 -16.78 -2.83
N ALA A 406 3.85 -15.60 -2.28
CA ALA A 406 3.10 -15.00 -1.18
C ALA A 406 1.58 -15.09 -1.35
N PHE A 407 1.13 -14.70 -2.53
CA PHE A 407 -0.28 -14.57 -2.89
C PHE A 407 -1.01 -15.90 -3.02
N ASN A 408 -0.25 -16.99 -2.88
CA ASN A 408 -0.68 -18.35 -3.16
C ASN A 408 -0.83 -19.17 -1.88
N LYS A 409 -0.63 -18.57 -0.70
CA LYS A 409 -0.74 -19.24 0.59
C LYS A 409 -2.15 -19.12 1.15
N ASP A 410 -2.64 -20.17 1.81
CA ASP A 410 -4.00 -20.25 2.36
C ASP A 410 -4.31 -19.18 3.42
N TYR A 411 -3.29 -18.65 4.08
CA TYR A 411 -3.44 -17.57 5.07
C TYR A 411 -3.53 -16.17 4.42
N SER A 412 -3.02 -16.03 3.20
CA SER A 412 -3.16 -14.80 2.42
C SER A 412 -4.65 -14.62 2.11
N ASN A 413 -5.17 -13.40 2.28
CA ASN A 413 -6.61 -13.05 2.18
C ASN A 413 -7.49 -13.44 3.38
N GLY A 414 -6.96 -14.13 4.39
CA GLY A 414 -7.70 -14.53 5.60
C GLY A 414 -7.53 -13.57 6.77
N TRP A 415 -8.17 -13.91 7.90
CA TRP A 415 -8.05 -13.16 9.15
C TRP A 415 -6.62 -13.10 9.71
N ALA A 416 -5.79 -14.10 9.47
CA ALA A 416 -4.38 -14.08 9.89
C ALA A 416 -3.60 -12.91 9.25
N HIS A 417 -3.77 -12.72 7.92
CA HIS A 417 -3.20 -11.57 7.22
C HIS A 417 -3.82 -10.27 7.72
N ALA A 418 -5.14 -10.20 7.88
CA ALA A 418 -5.81 -9.00 8.37
C ALA A 418 -5.32 -8.57 9.77
N LEU A 419 -5.15 -9.52 10.70
CA LEU A 419 -4.64 -9.25 12.04
C LEU A 419 -3.18 -8.79 12.03
N TYR A 420 -2.33 -9.40 11.20
CA TYR A 420 -0.97 -8.91 11.02
C TYR A 420 -0.95 -7.48 10.44
N ASN A 421 -1.77 -7.22 9.43
CA ASN A 421 -1.84 -5.91 8.80
C ASN A 421 -2.37 -4.86 9.78
N LEU A 422 -3.36 -5.21 10.62
CA LEU A 422 -3.82 -4.39 11.75
C LEU A 422 -2.67 -4.10 12.71
N TYR A 423 -1.96 -5.12 13.19
CA TYR A 423 -0.80 -4.95 14.08
C TYR A 423 0.24 -4.02 13.47
N THR A 424 0.61 -4.28 12.21
CA THR A 424 1.58 -3.48 11.46
C THR A 424 1.15 -2.02 11.35
N THR A 425 -0.12 -1.78 11.00
CA THR A 425 -0.70 -0.44 10.89
C THR A 425 -0.60 0.29 12.22
N MET A 426 -1.01 -0.36 13.32
CA MET A 426 -0.93 0.23 14.65
C MET A 426 0.50 0.51 15.09
N LYS A 427 1.44 -0.40 14.82
CA LYS A 427 2.86 -0.17 15.13
C LYS A 427 3.45 0.96 14.30
N TYR A 428 3.05 1.14 13.03
CA TYR A 428 3.47 2.33 12.29
C TYR A 428 2.98 3.61 12.97
N MET A 429 1.71 3.67 13.38
CA MET A 429 1.15 4.82 14.10
C MET A 429 1.85 5.08 15.44
N THR A 430 2.23 4.02 16.17
CA THR A 430 2.82 4.18 17.51
C THR A 430 4.34 4.20 17.55
N GLU A 431 5.06 3.80 16.51
CA GLU A 431 6.53 3.75 16.50
C GLU A 431 7.15 4.76 15.53
N VAL A 432 6.55 5.00 14.37
CA VAL A 432 7.14 5.86 13.35
C VAL A 432 6.91 7.33 13.68
N PRO A 433 7.97 8.15 13.84
CA PRO A 433 7.84 9.57 14.11
C PRO A 433 7.28 10.33 12.89
N ASN A 434 6.53 11.40 13.15
CA ASN A 434 5.96 12.32 12.15
C ASN A 434 5.20 11.62 11.01
N LEU A 435 4.61 10.46 11.28
CA LEU A 435 3.79 9.77 10.29
C LEU A 435 2.51 10.57 10.08
N LYS A 436 2.39 11.23 8.93
CA LYS A 436 1.24 12.09 8.60
C LYS A 436 0.20 11.36 7.77
N VAL A 437 0.64 10.49 6.87
CA VAL A 437 -0.23 9.77 5.94
C VAL A 437 0.16 8.30 5.89
N LEU A 438 -0.84 7.42 5.94
CA LEU A 438 -0.68 5.98 5.92
C LEU A 438 -1.68 5.34 4.95
N ILE A 439 -1.21 5.02 3.75
CA ILE A 439 -2.00 4.48 2.64
C ILE A 439 -1.74 2.99 2.48
N GLN A 440 -2.78 2.20 2.68
CA GLN A 440 -2.75 0.76 2.43
C GLN A 440 -2.58 0.47 0.94
N ASN A 441 -1.87 -0.62 0.63
CA ASN A 441 -1.79 -1.08 -0.74
C ASN A 441 -3.19 -1.41 -1.29
N ASN A 442 -3.39 -1.12 -2.57
CA ASN A 442 -4.57 -1.41 -3.41
C ASN A 442 -5.92 -1.46 -2.67
N ALA A 443 -6.67 -0.35 -2.66
CA ALA A 443 -8.06 -0.33 -2.18
C ALA A 443 -8.94 -1.36 -2.91
N VAL A 444 -8.68 -1.54 -4.21
CA VAL A 444 -9.31 -2.53 -5.10
C VAL A 444 -8.24 -3.32 -5.84
N GLY A 445 -8.53 -4.56 -6.24
CA GLY A 445 -7.57 -5.36 -7.00
C GLY A 445 -8.10 -6.70 -7.49
N TYR A 446 -7.37 -7.27 -8.46
CA TYR A 446 -7.69 -8.52 -9.18
C TYR A 446 -6.98 -9.74 -8.59
N SER A 447 -6.06 -9.58 -7.64
CA SER A 447 -5.33 -10.70 -7.06
C SER A 447 -4.87 -10.41 -5.62
N GLY A 448 -5.06 -11.40 -4.76
CA GLY A 448 -4.31 -11.55 -3.51
C GLY A 448 -4.64 -10.60 -2.36
N GLY A 449 -3.90 -10.79 -1.25
CA GLY A 449 -4.16 -10.20 0.06
C GLY A 449 -4.02 -8.68 0.14
N TYR A 450 -3.76 -8.02 -1.00
CA TYR A 450 -3.61 -6.58 -1.10
C TYR A 450 -4.93 -5.82 -1.10
N ARG A 451 -6.07 -6.45 -1.41
CA ARG A 451 -7.34 -5.73 -1.51
C ARG A 451 -7.97 -5.37 -0.16
N LEU A 452 -8.49 -4.15 -0.05
CA LEU A 452 -9.39 -3.75 1.03
C LEU A 452 -10.85 -4.09 0.71
N ILE A 453 -11.27 -3.84 -0.52
CA ILE A 453 -12.62 -4.15 -0.98
C ILE A 453 -12.62 -5.55 -1.58
N ASP A 454 -13.58 -6.38 -1.18
CA ASP A 454 -13.70 -7.75 -1.68
C ASP A 454 -14.37 -7.79 -3.04
N THR A 455 -13.70 -8.47 -3.97
CA THR A 455 -14.17 -8.78 -5.30
C THR A 455 -14.27 -10.29 -5.41
N TYR A 456 -15.26 -10.80 -6.16
CA TYR A 456 -15.35 -12.23 -6.43
C TYR A 456 -14.02 -12.71 -7.01
N SER A 457 -13.29 -13.45 -6.20
CA SER A 457 -12.16 -14.21 -6.67
C SER A 457 -12.63 -15.63 -6.70
N TYR A 458 -12.74 -16.17 -7.92
CA TYR A 458 -13.08 -17.56 -8.15
C TYR A 458 -12.34 -18.46 -7.14
N VAL A 459 -13.08 -19.21 -6.34
CA VAL A 459 -12.51 -20.31 -5.54
C VAL A 459 -12.26 -21.44 -6.52
N ASP A 460 -11.00 -21.74 -6.78
CA ASP A 460 -10.65 -22.87 -7.62
C ASP A 460 -11.18 -24.17 -7.00
N ASP A 461 -12.15 -24.81 -7.62
CA ASP A 461 -12.68 -26.12 -7.21
C ASP A 461 -11.57 -27.20 -7.11
N VAL A 462 -10.40 -26.96 -7.71
CA VAL A 462 -9.24 -27.87 -7.68
C VAL A 462 -8.28 -27.57 -6.53
N ASN A 463 -8.03 -26.29 -6.19
CA ASN A 463 -7.00 -25.89 -5.23
C ASN A 463 -7.51 -25.04 -4.04
N GLY A 464 -8.80 -24.72 -3.97
CA GLY A 464 -9.41 -23.94 -2.90
C GLY A 464 -8.97 -22.46 -2.84
N THR A 465 -8.23 -21.96 -3.82
CA THR A 465 -7.68 -20.60 -3.78
C THR A 465 -8.70 -19.59 -4.29
N ASN A 466 -8.85 -18.46 -3.60
CA ASN A 466 -9.62 -17.29 -4.05
C ASN A 466 -8.74 -16.33 -4.89
N ASN A 467 -7.95 -16.86 -5.83
CA ASN A 467 -7.01 -16.04 -6.60
C ASN A 467 -7.18 -16.29 -8.10
N SER A 468 -7.66 -15.28 -8.83
CA SER A 468 -7.82 -15.35 -10.30
C SER A 468 -6.52 -15.33 -11.08
N LYS A 469 -5.36 -15.16 -10.43
CA LYS A 469 -4.02 -15.25 -11.05
C LYS A 469 -3.81 -16.57 -11.81
N TYR A 470 -4.44 -17.67 -11.38
CA TYR A 470 -4.28 -18.99 -11.97
C TYR A 470 -5.22 -19.32 -13.13
N HIS A 471 -6.25 -18.49 -13.33
CA HIS A 471 -7.19 -18.64 -14.42
C HIS A 471 -6.92 -17.52 -15.40
N GLY A 472 -6.02 -17.79 -16.36
CA GLY A 472 -5.84 -16.92 -17.51
C GLY A 472 -7.19 -16.62 -18.19
N TYR A 473 -7.24 -15.51 -18.94
CA TYR A 473 -8.43 -15.02 -19.65
C TYR A 473 -9.29 -16.14 -20.27
N TRP A 474 -8.62 -17.15 -20.82
CA TRP A 474 -9.20 -18.43 -21.21
C TRP A 474 -8.41 -19.58 -20.64
N GLN A 475 -9.11 -20.56 -20.06
CA GLN A 475 -8.54 -21.87 -19.74
C GLN A 475 -9.40 -22.94 -20.41
N ASN A 476 -8.78 -23.79 -21.23
CA ASN A 476 -9.45 -24.86 -21.96
C ASN A 476 -10.68 -24.41 -22.79
N GLY A 477 -10.67 -23.18 -23.31
CA GLY A 477 -11.77 -22.63 -24.11
C GLY A 477 -12.98 -22.13 -23.31
N LEU A 478 -12.85 -22.01 -21.99
CA LEU A 478 -13.81 -21.34 -21.12
C LEU A 478 -13.29 -19.95 -20.74
N GLU A 479 -14.14 -18.93 -20.87
CA GLU A 479 -13.85 -17.55 -20.47
C GLU A 479 -14.10 -17.40 -18.97
N PHE A 480 -13.07 -17.10 -18.17
CA PHE A 480 -13.22 -16.93 -16.72
C PHE A 480 -13.52 -15.48 -16.31
N ARG A 481 -13.45 -14.54 -17.26
CA ARG A 481 -13.54 -13.09 -17.02
C ARG A 481 -14.84 -12.66 -16.33
N HIS A 482 -15.97 -13.26 -16.68
CA HIS A 482 -17.28 -12.89 -16.10
C HIS A 482 -17.45 -13.34 -14.64
N LEU A 483 -16.59 -14.23 -14.14
CA LEU A 483 -16.62 -14.80 -12.78
C LEU A 483 -15.60 -14.15 -11.80
N VAL A 484 -14.66 -13.35 -12.32
CA VAL A 484 -13.55 -12.71 -11.57
C VAL A 484 -13.56 -11.19 -11.64
N SER A 485 -14.55 -10.63 -12.33
CA SER A 485 -14.88 -9.21 -12.33
C SER A 485 -16.37 -9.12 -12.01
N ASN A 486 -16.87 -7.96 -11.57
CA ASN A 486 -18.29 -7.54 -11.67
C ASN A 486 -19.16 -7.54 -10.41
N SER A 487 -18.65 -7.82 -9.22
CA SER A 487 -19.39 -7.51 -7.99
C SER A 487 -18.46 -7.22 -6.83
N PHE A 488 -18.65 -6.06 -6.22
CA PHE A 488 -18.06 -5.70 -4.93
C PHE A 488 -19.04 -6.15 -3.84
N LEU A 489 -18.64 -7.18 -3.08
CA LEU A 489 -19.54 -7.79 -2.09
C LEU A 489 -19.55 -7.05 -0.74
N GLY A 490 -18.56 -6.17 -0.55
CA GLY A 490 -18.27 -5.51 0.70
C GLY A 490 -16.77 -5.47 0.94
N LEU A 491 -16.36 -5.60 2.19
CA LEU A 491 -14.96 -5.52 2.58
C LEU A 491 -14.31 -6.91 2.70
N SER A 492 -13.03 -6.99 2.36
CA SER A 492 -12.21 -8.17 2.70
C SER A 492 -11.98 -8.21 4.22
N PRO A 493 -11.46 -9.30 4.81
CA PRO A 493 -11.06 -9.29 6.23
C PRO A 493 -10.13 -8.13 6.59
N LYS A 494 -9.20 -7.78 5.68
CA LYS A 494 -8.32 -6.62 5.82
C LYS A 494 -9.07 -5.30 5.69
N GLY A 495 -10.03 -5.22 4.77
CA GLY A 495 -10.94 -4.09 4.66
C GLY A 495 -11.75 -3.86 5.94
N GLU A 496 -12.25 -4.92 6.58
CA GLU A 496 -12.99 -4.81 7.85
C GLU A 496 -12.10 -4.28 8.99
N THR A 497 -10.85 -4.74 9.09
CA THR A 497 -9.91 -4.17 10.07
C THR A 497 -9.61 -2.70 9.76
N MET A 498 -9.46 -2.34 8.48
CA MET A 498 -9.22 -0.95 8.08
C MET A 498 -10.44 -0.04 8.29
N ARG A 499 -11.66 -0.54 8.09
CA ARG A 499 -12.89 0.19 8.43
C ARG A 499 -12.92 0.56 9.90
N LEU A 500 -12.57 -0.38 10.79
CA LEU A 500 -12.50 -0.10 12.22
C LEU A 500 -11.47 1.00 12.53
N LEU A 501 -10.30 0.96 11.90
CA LEU A 501 -9.27 1.98 12.07
C LEU A 501 -9.70 3.34 11.52
N ASN A 502 -10.30 3.39 10.34
CA ASN A 502 -10.84 4.63 9.77
C ASN A 502 -11.91 5.25 10.68
N GLN A 503 -12.82 4.44 11.24
CA GLN A 503 -13.82 4.90 12.20
C GLN A 503 -13.20 5.43 13.50
N LEU A 504 -12.08 4.86 13.95
CA LEU A 504 -11.32 5.36 15.09
C LEU A 504 -10.62 6.68 14.73
N ALA A 505 -10.00 6.77 13.56
CA ALA A 505 -9.28 7.95 13.09
C ALA A 505 -10.20 9.16 12.87
N TRP A 506 -11.45 8.95 12.44
CA TRP A 506 -12.45 10.02 12.36
C TRP A 506 -12.87 10.58 13.73
N ARG A 507 -12.67 9.83 14.81
CA ARG A 507 -13.11 10.20 16.16
C ARG A 507 -11.98 10.68 17.04
N ASN A 508 -10.74 10.35 16.73
CA ASN A 508 -9.59 10.49 17.62
C ASN A 508 -8.46 11.20 16.90
N ASN A 509 -7.74 12.06 17.61
CA ASN A 509 -6.58 12.76 17.07
C ASN A 509 -5.28 12.05 17.44
N ASP A 510 -5.28 11.32 18.56
CA ASP A 510 -4.06 10.69 19.07
C ASP A 510 -4.30 9.24 19.49
N VAL A 511 -3.23 8.44 19.44
CA VAL A 511 -3.18 7.03 19.83
C VAL A 511 -1.93 6.71 20.63
N ALA A 512 -2.06 5.82 21.63
CA ALA A 512 -0.96 5.28 22.42
C ALA A 512 -1.05 3.76 22.52
N GLU A 513 0.09 3.08 22.53
CA GLU A 513 0.15 1.64 22.84
C GLU A 513 -0.09 1.39 24.34
N ILE A 514 -0.75 0.27 24.65
CA ILE A 514 -1.03 -0.17 26.03
C ILE A 514 -0.05 -1.29 26.40
N HIS A 515 0.83 -1.03 27.36
CA HIS A 515 1.74 -2.04 27.89
C HIS A 515 1.08 -2.91 28.96
N PHE A 516 0.66 -4.11 28.62
CA PHE A 516 0.15 -5.03 29.64
C PHE A 516 1.25 -5.51 30.60
N ASN A 517 0.86 -5.77 31.85
CA ASN A 517 1.73 -6.45 32.80
C ASN A 517 2.05 -7.87 32.27
N PRO A 518 3.34 -8.23 32.11
CA PRO A 518 3.73 -9.55 31.60
C PRO A 518 3.20 -10.73 32.41
N SER A 519 2.82 -10.54 33.69
CA SER A 519 2.22 -11.61 34.50
C SER A 519 0.73 -11.83 34.24
N GLN A 520 0.10 -11.02 33.40
CA GLN A 520 -1.34 -11.04 33.10
C GLN A 520 -1.65 -11.41 31.65
N VAL A 521 -0.65 -11.35 30.77
CA VAL A 521 -0.77 -11.72 29.37
C VAL A 521 0.20 -12.84 29.12
N ASP A 522 -0.34 -13.95 28.65
CA ASP A 522 0.47 -15.10 28.30
C ASP A 522 1.38 -14.78 27.11
N SER A 523 2.48 -15.51 27.05
CA SER A 523 3.47 -15.39 25.99
C SER A 523 3.81 -16.76 25.45
N THR A 524 3.74 -16.91 24.14
CA THR A 524 4.08 -18.16 23.46
C THR A 524 5.51 -18.09 22.94
N GLU A 525 6.27 -19.17 23.18
CA GLU A 525 7.60 -19.35 22.61
C GLU A 525 7.49 -19.69 21.11
N VAL A 526 8.18 -18.94 20.27
CA VAL A 526 8.31 -19.22 18.83
C VAL A 526 9.79 -19.37 18.48
N ARG A 527 10.14 -20.45 17.77
CA ARG A 527 11.53 -20.77 17.42
C ARG A 527 11.87 -20.31 16.00
N GLY A 528 13.01 -19.62 15.88
CA GLY A 528 13.64 -19.29 14.61
C GLY A 528 14.35 -20.49 13.99
N TYR A 529 14.70 -20.37 12.71
CA TYR A 529 15.46 -21.40 11.99
C TYR A 529 16.87 -21.64 12.56
N ASP A 530 17.42 -20.62 13.23
CA ASP A 530 18.71 -20.61 13.91
C ASP A 530 18.68 -21.16 15.34
N ASP A 531 17.57 -21.82 15.72
CA ASP A 531 17.28 -22.35 17.06
C ASP A 531 17.21 -21.26 18.16
N ASN A 532 17.10 -19.98 17.79
CA ASN A 532 16.81 -18.91 18.74
C ASN A 532 15.33 -18.89 19.09
N SER A 533 15.01 -18.71 20.38
CA SER A 533 13.63 -18.60 20.87
C SER A 533 13.23 -17.15 21.05
N TYR A 534 12.04 -16.83 20.58
CA TYR A 534 11.38 -15.53 20.68
C TYR A 534 10.05 -15.70 21.42
N TYR A 535 9.51 -14.63 21.99
CA TYR A 535 8.26 -14.68 22.75
C TYR A 535 7.31 -13.62 22.23
N ALA A 536 6.14 -14.04 21.75
CA ALA A 536 5.06 -13.14 21.36
C ALA A 536 4.00 -13.09 22.46
N LYS A 537 3.53 -11.90 22.81
CA LYS A 537 2.38 -11.72 23.71
C LYS A 537 1.10 -12.17 23.02
N ASP A 538 0.13 -12.64 23.79
CA ASP A 538 -1.18 -13.04 23.29
C ASP A 538 -2.19 -11.91 23.12
N LEU A 539 -1.96 -10.78 23.81
CA LEU A 539 -2.84 -9.62 23.80
C LEU A 539 -2.03 -8.35 23.53
N TYR A 540 -2.52 -7.57 22.56
CA TYR A 540 -2.04 -6.23 22.22
C TYR A 540 -3.19 -5.24 22.34
N GLY A 541 -2.88 -3.97 22.61
CA GLY A 541 -3.89 -2.97 22.87
C GLY A 541 -3.42 -1.56 22.60
N TRP A 542 -4.35 -0.70 22.21
CA TRP A 542 -4.13 0.71 21.94
C TRP A 542 -5.27 1.54 22.51
N ALA A 543 -4.90 2.69 23.09
CA ALA A 543 -5.81 3.68 23.63
C ALA A 543 -5.83 4.90 22.72
N PHE A 544 -7.02 5.42 22.45
CA PHE A 544 -7.21 6.64 21.68
C PHE A 544 -7.74 7.77 22.57
N ASP A 545 -7.43 9.02 22.21
CA ASP A 545 -7.58 10.20 23.06
C ASP A 545 -9.04 10.56 23.43
N GLN A 546 -10.04 10.09 22.67
CA GLN A 546 -11.46 10.29 23.00
C GLN A 546 -12.08 9.13 23.80
N GLY A 547 -11.25 8.26 24.37
CA GLY A 547 -11.69 7.14 25.23
C GLY A 547 -12.11 5.89 24.45
N ASP A 548 -11.71 5.80 23.19
CA ASP A 548 -11.82 4.58 22.39
C ASP A 548 -10.63 3.65 22.67
N PHE A 549 -10.87 2.34 22.57
CA PHE A 549 -9.84 1.32 22.77
C PHE A 549 -9.90 0.27 21.67
N LEU A 550 -8.74 -0.18 21.20
CA LEU A 550 -8.60 -1.31 20.29
C LEU A 550 -7.80 -2.41 21.00
N PHE A 551 -8.33 -3.62 21.03
CA PHE A 551 -7.64 -4.80 21.56
C PHE A 551 -7.55 -5.87 20.50
N MET A 552 -6.36 -6.45 20.35
CA MET A 552 -6.09 -7.57 19.45
C MET A 552 -5.67 -8.78 20.28
N ASN A 553 -6.56 -9.77 20.35
CA ASN A 553 -6.30 -11.06 20.98
C ASN A 553 -5.92 -12.08 19.90
N ILE A 554 -4.71 -12.63 19.99
CA ILE A 554 -4.18 -13.63 19.04
C ILE A 554 -4.03 -15.01 19.66
N SER A 555 -4.49 -15.20 20.89
CA SER A 555 -4.60 -16.52 21.51
C SER A 555 -5.92 -17.20 21.17
N ASN A 556 -6.01 -18.48 21.53
CA ASN A 556 -7.26 -19.24 21.46
C ASN A 556 -8.14 -19.05 22.71
N ASP A 557 -7.69 -18.25 23.69
CA ASP A 557 -8.40 -18.04 24.93
C ASP A 557 -9.34 -16.85 24.87
N THR A 558 -10.45 -16.96 25.62
CA THR A 558 -11.32 -15.81 25.88
C THR A 558 -10.77 -15.03 27.06
N LEU A 559 -10.27 -13.82 26.78
CA LEU A 559 -9.77 -12.90 27.80
C LEU A 559 -10.85 -11.91 28.24
N SER A 560 -10.94 -11.66 29.55
CA SER A 560 -11.79 -10.61 30.10
C SER A 560 -10.94 -9.37 30.39
N ILE A 561 -11.20 -8.27 29.68
CA ILE A 561 -10.51 -7.01 29.88
C ILE A 561 -11.31 -6.16 30.86
N VAL A 562 -10.65 -5.71 31.92
CA VAL A 562 -11.24 -4.77 32.87
C VAL A 562 -10.48 -3.45 32.81
N LEU A 563 -11.20 -2.45 32.31
CA LEU A 563 -10.75 -1.06 32.29
C LEU A 563 -11.07 -0.45 33.64
N GLU A 564 -10.03 -0.18 34.44
CA GLU A 564 -10.18 0.58 35.68
C GLU A 564 -10.09 2.06 35.31
N ALA A 565 -11.26 2.71 35.19
CA ALA A 565 -11.33 4.15 35.09
C ALA A 565 -11.14 4.76 36.50
N ASP A 566 -10.16 5.66 36.63
CA ASP A 566 -9.96 6.47 37.84
C ASP A 566 -11.10 7.49 38.04
#